data_AF-A0A2H0WMH8-F1
#
_entry.id   AF-A0A2H0WMH8-F1
#
_cell.length_a   1.000
_cell.length_b   1.000
_cell.length_c   1.000
_cell.angle_alpha   90.00
_cell.angle_beta   90.00
_cell.angle_gamma   90.00
#
_symmetry.space_group_name_H-M   'P 1'
#
loop_
_entity.id
_entity.type
_entity.pdbx_description
1 polymer ?
#
loop_
_entity_poly.entity_id
_entity_poly.type
_entity_poly.pdbx_seq_one_letter_code
_entity_poly.pdbx_strand_id
1 'polypeptide(L)'
;MSIKNRTLFFGDNLEVLEGKVPDSFFDLIYLDPPFNSNRNYNVLFKEGMVDSSAQIHAFEDTWEWTPSTDRLFKCLTTIRCQSI
;
A
#
# COMPACT_ATOMS: atom_id res chain seq x y z
N MET A 1 16.64 13.60 -6.53
CA MET A 1 17.13 12.26 -6.07
C MET A 1 17.17 11.34 -7.29
N SER A 2 18.16 10.46 -7.44
CA SER A 2 18.24 9.53 -8.59
C SER A 2 17.82 8.13 -8.16
N ILE A 3 16.69 7.64 -8.67
CA ILE A 3 16.18 6.29 -8.41
C ILE A 3 16.95 5.32 -9.33
N LYS A 4 17.58 4.30 -8.74
CA LYS A 4 18.29 3.28 -9.54
C LYS A 4 17.31 2.32 -10.20
N ASN A 5 17.70 1.72 -11.32
CA ASN A 5 16.90 0.67 -11.93
C ASN A 5 16.67 -0.49 -10.96
N ARG A 6 15.45 -1.05 -10.94
CA ARG A 6 15.02 -2.14 -10.04
C ARG A 6 15.11 -1.78 -8.55
N THR A 7 14.72 -0.55 -8.19
CA THR A 7 14.63 -0.13 -6.77
C THR A 7 13.38 -0.71 -6.11
N LEU A 8 13.53 -1.23 -4.89
CA LEU A 8 12.43 -1.62 -4.01
C LEU A 8 12.26 -0.59 -2.90
N PHE A 9 11.02 -0.17 -2.65
CA PHE A 9 10.67 0.67 -1.51
C PHE A 9 9.85 -0.15 -0.51
N PHE A 10 10.06 0.10 0.78
CA PHE A 10 9.31 -0.51 1.88
C PHE A 10 8.67 0.61 2.72
N GLY A 11 7.38 0.46 3.02
CA GLY A 11 6.58 1.43 3.77
C GLY A 11 5.20 1.65 3.17
N ASP A 12 4.50 2.66 3.69
CA ASP A 12 3.23 3.14 3.13
C ASP A 12 3.45 3.67 1.70
N ASN A 13 2.53 3.36 0.80
CA ASN A 13 2.70 3.67 -0.61
C ASN A 13 2.58 5.18 -0.90
N LEU A 14 1.69 5.90 -0.21
CA LEU A 14 1.51 7.35 -0.41
C LEU A 14 2.73 8.11 0.07
N GLU A 15 3.24 7.79 1.27
CA GLU A 15 4.45 8.43 1.80
C GLU A 15 5.68 8.20 0.91
N VAL A 16 5.83 6.98 0.38
CA VAL A 16 6.92 6.64 -0.54
C VAL A 16 6.80 7.42 -1.85
N LEU A 17 5.61 7.47 -2.43
CA LEU A 17 5.37 8.14 -3.70
C LEU A 17 5.60 9.66 -3.55
N GLU A 18 5.03 10.30 -2.54
CA GLU A 18 5.19 11.75 -2.31
C GLU A 18 6.62 12.15 -1.97
N GLY A 19 7.32 11.37 -1.13
CA GLY A 19 8.63 11.76 -0.62
C GLY A 19 9.81 11.41 -1.52
N LYS A 20 9.68 10.39 -2.38
CA LYS A 20 10.82 9.78 -3.08
C LYS A 20 10.69 9.76 -4.60
N VAL A 21 9.48 9.84 -5.14
CA VAL A 21 9.23 9.71 -6.57
C VAL A 21 8.86 11.07 -7.18
N PRO A 22 9.56 11.52 -8.22
CA PRO A 22 9.22 12.79 -8.87
C PRO A 22 7.94 12.67 -9.72
N ASP A 23 7.36 13.81 -10.05
CA ASP A 23 6.21 13.88 -10.95
C ASP A 23 6.51 13.29 -12.34
N SER A 24 5.50 12.70 -12.98
CA SER A 24 5.59 12.13 -14.34
C SER A 24 6.71 11.09 -14.51
N PHE A 25 7.02 10.31 -13.46
CA PHE A 25 8.13 9.36 -13.46
C PHE A 25 7.82 7.97 -14.04
N PHE A 26 6.54 7.55 -14.03
CA PHE A 26 6.14 6.21 -14.45
C PHE A 26 5.42 6.24 -15.80
N ASP A 27 5.90 5.42 -16.75
CA ASP A 27 5.22 5.19 -18.04
C ASP A 27 4.12 4.11 -17.95
N LEU A 28 4.32 3.12 -17.07
CA LEU A 28 3.40 1.99 -16.86
C LEU A 28 3.35 1.63 -15.38
N ILE A 29 2.14 1.42 -14.88
CA ILE A 29 1.89 1.02 -13.49
C ILE A 29 1.05 -0.25 -13.51
N TYR A 30 1.47 -1.26 -12.76
CA TYR A 30 0.67 -2.43 -12.43
C TYR A 30 0.35 -2.39 -10.94
N LEU A 31 -0.93 -2.52 -10.59
CA LEU A 31 -1.41 -2.53 -9.21
C LEU A 31 -2.34 -3.72 -9.00
N ASP A 32 -2.18 -4.39 -7.87
CA ASP A 32 -3.06 -5.44 -7.37
C ASP A 32 -3.46 -5.08 -5.92
N PRO A 33 -4.31 -4.05 -5.73
CA PRO A 33 -4.71 -3.61 -4.41
C PRO A 33 -5.63 -4.64 -3.72
N PRO A 34 -5.75 -4.60 -2.39
CA PRO A 34 -6.73 -5.42 -1.67
C PRO A 34 -8.14 -5.26 -2.27
N PHE A 35 -8.85 -6.39 -2.43
CA PHE A 35 -10.18 -6.44 -3.06
C PHE A 35 -11.32 -5.99 -2.14
N ASN A 36 -11.03 -5.74 -0.86
CA ASN A 36 -11.98 -5.48 0.21
C ASN A 36 -13.04 -6.57 0.37
N SER A 37 -12.59 -7.83 0.34
CA SER A 37 -13.45 -9.02 0.37
C SER A 37 -13.88 -9.45 1.78
N ASN A 38 -13.52 -8.70 2.82
CA ASN A 38 -13.71 -9.05 4.24
C ASN A 38 -13.09 -10.41 4.60
N ARG A 39 -11.98 -10.77 3.96
CA ARG A 39 -11.24 -11.99 4.26
C ARG A 39 -9.94 -11.66 4.97
N ASN A 40 -9.71 -12.33 6.09
CA ASN A 40 -8.40 -12.33 6.72
C ASN A 40 -7.50 -13.29 5.96
N TYR A 41 -6.54 -12.75 5.21
CA TYR A 41 -5.51 -13.55 4.57
C TYR A 41 -4.42 -13.81 5.61
N ASN A 42 -4.41 -15.02 6.18
CA ASN A 42 -3.30 -15.50 7.00
C ASN A 42 -2.30 -16.19 6.08
N VAL A 43 -1.04 -15.74 6.05
CA VAL A 43 0.02 -16.51 5.39
C VAL A 43 0.34 -17.69 6.30
N LEU A 44 -0.12 -18.87 5.90
CA LEU A 44 0.24 -20.12 6.56
C LEU A 44 1.64 -20.54 6.05
N PHE A 45 2.67 -20.30 6.86
CA PHE A 45 3.96 -20.93 6.63
C PHE A 45 3.85 -22.43 6.94
N LYS A 46 3.88 -23.29 5.92
CA LYS A 46 4.05 -24.74 6.13
C LYS A 46 5.53 -25.03 6.39
N GLU A 47 5.94 -25.00 7.65
CA GLU A 47 7.20 -25.60 8.08
C GLU A 47 6.94 -26.96 8.73
N GLY A 48 7.08 -28.04 7.97
CA GLY A 48 7.29 -29.39 8.49
C GLY A 48 6.20 -29.98 9.41
N MET A 49 6.46 -31.19 9.91
CA MET A 49 5.56 -32.03 10.73
C MET A 49 5.45 -31.57 12.20
N VAL A 50 5.48 -30.26 12.47
CA VAL A 50 5.32 -29.71 13.81
C VAL A 50 4.35 -28.54 13.70
N ASP A 51 3.26 -28.58 14.47
CA ASP A 51 2.27 -27.50 14.53
C ASP A 51 2.95 -26.19 14.94
N SER A 52 3.23 -25.32 13.97
CA SER A 52 3.86 -24.03 14.19
C SER A 52 2.81 -22.98 14.54
N SER A 53 3.01 -22.31 15.68
CA SER A 53 2.15 -21.26 16.23
C SER A 53 2.26 -19.90 15.49
N ALA A 54 2.89 -19.87 14.32
CA ALA A 54 3.21 -18.65 13.59
C ALA A 54 2.22 -18.40 12.44
N GLN A 55 0.97 -18.06 12.79
CA GLN A 55 0.11 -17.36 11.85
C GLN A 55 0.53 -15.89 11.84
N ILE A 56 1.33 -15.49 10.86
CA ILE A 56 1.60 -14.08 10.61
C ILE A 56 0.37 -13.53 9.88
N HIS A 57 -0.30 -12.58 10.51
CA HIS A 57 -1.39 -11.83 9.90
C HIS A 57 -0.86 -11.12 8.65
N ALA A 58 -1.29 -11.52 7.46
CA ALA A 58 -0.68 -11.02 6.22
C ALA A 58 -1.21 -9.63 5.87
N PHE A 59 -2.51 -9.42 6.01
CA PHE A 59 -3.21 -8.14 6.06
C PHE A 59 -4.72 -8.37 6.27
N GLU A 60 -5.42 -7.37 6.82
CA GLU A 60 -6.88 -7.32 6.82
C GLU A 60 -7.33 -6.76 5.47
N ASP A 61 -8.05 -7.57 4.67
CA ASP A 61 -8.71 -7.11 3.45
C ASP A 61 -10.04 -6.42 3.80
N THR A 62 -9.96 -5.49 4.74
CA THR A 62 -11.09 -4.76 5.31
C THR A 62 -10.74 -3.29 5.30
N TRP A 63 -11.48 -2.52 4.52
CA TRP A 63 -11.29 -1.08 4.41
C TRP A 63 -12.62 -0.36 4.34
N GLU A 64 -12.72 0.74 5.07
CA GLU A 64 -13.92 1.58 5.12
C GLU A 64 -13.61 2.99 4.62
N TRP A 65 -14.55 3.55 3.83
CA TRP A 65 -14.45 4.92 3.36
C TRP A 65 -14.74 5.90 4.50
N THR A 66 -13.68 6.39 5.13
CA THR A 66 -13.78 7.35 6.24
C THR A 66 -13.83 8.79 5.74
N PRO A 67 -14.34 9.74 6.56
CA PRO A 67 -14.24 11.16 6.24
C PRO A 67 -12.80 11.66 6.02
N SER A 68 -11.81 11.04 6.67
CA SER A 68 -10.38 11.32 6.42
C SER A 68 -9.93 10.85 5.05
N THR A 69 -10.37 9.66 4.61
CA THR A 69 -10.10 9.19 3.24
C THR A 69 -10.70 10.12 2.21
N ASP A 70 -11.96 10.54 2.38
CA ASP A 70 -12.61 11.45 1.45
C ASP A 70 -11.80 12.75 1.26
N ARG A 71 -11.32 13.34 2.37
CA ARG A 71 -10.47 14.53 2.34
C ARG A 71 -9.16 14.26 1.60
N LEU A 72 -8.48 13.16 1.92
CA LEU A 72 -7.21 12.78 1.28
C LEU A 72 -7.39 12.50 -0.22
N PHE A 73 -8.45 11.80 -0.61
CA PHE A 73 -8.76 11.53 -2.00
C PHE A 73 -9.01 12.82 -2.78
N LYS A 74 -9.80 13.75 -2.23
CA LYS A 74 -10.03 15.07 -2.84
C LYS A 74 -8.74 15.88 -2.97
N CYS A 75 -7.88 15.81 -1.96
CA CYS A 75 -6.56 16.43 -1.90
C CYS A 75 -5.63 15.89 -3.02
N LEU A 76 -5.60 14.58 -3.23
CA LEU A 76 -4.77 13.94 -4.25
C LEU A 76 -5.30 14.13 -5.68
N THR A 77 -6.62 14.19 -5.86
CA THR A 77 -7.26 14.31 -7.18
C THR A 77 -7.43 15.75 -7.65
N THR A 78 -7.35 16.72 -6.75
CA THR A 78 -7.43 18.13 -7.08
C THR A 78 -6.04 18.75 -6.95
N ILE A 79 -5.53 19.42 -7.99
CA ILE A 79 -4.19 20.03 -8.08
C ILE A 79 -3.84 21.01 -6.93
N ARG A 80 -4.76 21.29 -6.00
CA ARG A 80 -4.52 22.14 -4.83
C ARG A 80 -5.00 21.48 -3.54
N CYS A 81 -4.12 20.70 -2.96
CA CYS A 81 -4.13 20.52 -1.51
C CYS A 81 -3.09 21.48 -0.93
N GLN A 82 -3.55 22.64 -0.44
CA GLN A 82 -2.68 23.50 0.35
C GLN A 82 -2.48 22.87 1.73
N SER A 83 -1.20 22.82 2.11
CA SER A 83 -0.59 22.41 3.37
C SER A 83 -1.53 22.32 4.58
N ILE A 84 -1.55 21.13 5.19
CA ILE A 84 -1.77 21.00 6.64
C ILE A 84 -0.47 21.39 7.33
#